data_AF-A0A235IPH6-F1
#
_entry.id   AF-A0A235IPH6-F1
#
_cell.length_a   1.000
_cell.length_b   1.000
_cell.length_c   1.000
_cell.angle_alpha   90.00
_cell.angle_beta   90.00
_cell.angle_gamma   90.00
#
_symmetry.space_group_name_H-M   'P 1'
#
loop_
_entity.id
_entity.type
_entity.pdbx_description
1 polymer ?
#
loop_
_entity_poly.entity_id
_entity_poly.type
_entity_poly.pdbx_seq_one_letter_code
_entity_poly.pdbx_strand_id
1 'polypeptide(L)' 'MTKKKHGWYEEGKVRVNISLTQTSIESLDRQATRLGMSRSELIETMARQEQSLLPEEKELLGKLSAG' A
#
# COMPACT_ATOMS: atom_id res chain seq x y z
N MET A 1 17.99 15.12 22.59
CA MET A 1 18.09 14.31 21.35
C MET A 1 16.68 14.18 20.77
N THR A 2 16.29 15.09 19.87
CA THR A 2 14.94 15.16 19.30
C THR A 2 14.82 14.17 18.15
N LYS A 3 14.09 13.06 18.38
CA LYS A 3 13.79 12.08 17.32
C LYS A 3 12.94 12.78 16.26
N LYS A 4 13.50 12.91 15.06
CA LYS A 4 12.83 13.46 13.88
C LYS A 4 11.50 12.70 13.67
N LYS A 5 10.36 13.38 13.87
CA LYS A 5 9.01 12.90 13.48
C LYS A 5 8.96 12.88 11.95
N HIS A 6 9.22 11.73 11.33
CA HIS A 6 9.03 11.50 9.90
C HIS A 6 7.83 10.56 9.75
N GLY A 7 6.64 11.15 9.64
CA GLY A 7 5.40 10.42 9.41
C GLY A 7 4.24 11.40 9.37
N TRP A 8 3.37 11.25 8.38
CA TRP A 8 2.12 11.98 8.27
C TRP A 8 1.15 11.66 9.43
N TYR A 9 1.40 10.56 10.14
CA TYR A 9 0.63 10.10 11.29
C TYR A 9 1.45 10.27 12.58
N GLU A 10 0.77 10.59 13.68
CA GLU A 10 1.39 10.76 15.00
C GLU A 10 1.78 9.43 15.67
N GLU A 11 1.44 8.30 15.05
CA GLU A 11 1.76 6.96 15.53
C GLU A 11 3.22 6.58 15.24
N GLY A 12 3.90 5.99 16.23
CA GLY A 12 5.25 5.46 16.05
C GLY A 12 5.23 4.19 15.19
N LYS A 13 6.15 4.09 14.22
CA LYS A 13 6.28 2.87 13.40
C LYS A 13 6.75 1.68 14.25
N VAL A 14 6.02 0.57 14.17
CA VAL A 14 6.41 -0.73 14.74
C VAL A 14 6.97 -1.61 13.64
N ARG A 15 8.14 -2.23 13.86
CA ARG A 15 8.72 -3.20 12.91
C ARG A 15 8.04 -4.54 13.07
N VAL A 16 7.58 -5.11 11.96
CA VAL A 16 7.02 -6.45 11.88
C VAL A 16 7.76 -7.25 10.81
N ASN A 17 7.88 -8.55 11.00
CA ASN A 17 8.40 -9.47 10.00
C ASN A 17 7.23 -10.28 9.43
N ILE A 18 7.12 -10.33 8.11
CA ILE A 18 6.09 -11.10 7.40
C ILE A 18 6.76 -12.02 6.38
N SER A 19 6.21 -13.22 6.23
CA SER A 19 6.62 -14.16 5.19
C SER A 19 5.63 -14.08 4.03
N LEU A 20 6.15 -13.90 2.82
CA LEU A 20 5.36 -13.82 1.59
C LEU A 20 6.02 -14.71 0.53
N THR A 21 5.26 -15.10 -0.48
CA THR A 21 5.85 -15.74 -1.66
C THR A 21 6.72 -14.74 -2.42
N GLN A 22 7.72 -15.25 -3.13
CA GLN A 22 8.62 -14.44 -3.95
C GLN A 22 7.85 -13.56 -4.95
N THR A 23 6.83 -14.13 -5.60
CA THR A 23 5.99 -13.41 -6.58
C THR A 23 5.18 -12.27 -5.95
N SER A 24 4.70 -12.44 -4.71
CA SER A 24 4.02 -11.37 -3.98
C SER A 24 4.97 -10.22 -3.63
N ILE A 25 6.22 -10.52 -3.24
CA ILE A 25 7.24 -9.50 -2.95
C ILE A 25 7.54 -8.68 -4.22
N GLU A 26 7.75 -9.35 -5.35
CA GLU A 26 8.00 -8.69 -6.63
C GLU A 26 6.83 -7.81 -7.07
N SER A 27 5.59 -8.28 -6.89
CA SER A 27 4.39 -7.49 -7.19
C SER A 27 4.35 -6.21 -6.34
N LEU A 28 4.62 -6.32 -5.04
CA LEU A 28 4.66 -5.17 -4.13
C LEU A 28 5.76 -4.17 -4.53
N ASP A 29 6.95 -4.66 -4.90
CA ASP A 29 8.06 -3.79 -5.33
C ASP A 29 7.74 -3.06 -6.64
N ARG A 30 7.10 -3.72 -7.60
CA ARG A 30 6.64 -3.07 -8.85
C ARG A 30 5.59 -2.00 -8.57
N GLN A 31 4.61 -2.30 -7.71
CA GLN A 31 3.56 -1.34 -7.35
C GLN A 31 4.11 -0.13 -6.59
N ALA A 32 5.00 -0.37 -5.63
CA ALA A 32 5.66 0.68 -4.86
C ALA A 32 6.49 1.60 -5.78
N THR A 33 7.26 1.00 -6.70
CA THR A 33 8.02 1.74 -7.73
C THR A 33 7.10 2.58 -8.64
N ARG A 34 6.00 1.99 -9.13
CA ARG A 34 5.00 2.68 -9.97
C ARG A 34 4.40 3.90 -9.27
N LEU A 35 4.22 3.81 -7.95
CA LEU A 35 3.62 4.85 -7.11
C LEU A 35 4.65 5.81 -6.49
N GLY A 36 5.95 5.61 -6.74
CA GLY A 36 7.01 6.45 -6.20
C GLY A 36 7.13 6.41 -4.67
N MET A 37 6.75 5.30 -4.03
CA MET A 37 6.78 5.11 -2.57
C MET A 37 7.54 3.83 -2.19
N SER A 38 7.85 3.67 -0.90
CA SER A 38 8.44 2.44 -0.40
C SER A 38 7.40 1.32 -0.27
N ARG A 39 7.88 0.06 -0.28
CA ARG A 39 7.03 -1.11 -0.04
C ARG A 39 6.27 -1.04 1.28
N SER A 40 6.92 -0.57 2.34
CA SER A 40 6.29 -0.41 3.66
C SER A 40 5.22 0.68 3.66
N GLU A 41 5.41 1.77 2.91
CA GLU A 41 4.38 2.81 2.76
C GLU A 41 3.19 2.27 1.96
N LEU A 42 3.43 1.51 0.89
CA LEU A 42 2.36 0.85 0.15
C LEU A 42 1.51 -0.06 1.04
N ILE A 43 2.15 -0.93 1.82
CA ILE A 43 1.44 -1.84 2.75
C ILE A 43 0.67 -1.05 3.81
N GLU A 44 1.25 0.02 4.34
CA GLU A 44 0.60 0.87 5.34
C GLU A 44 -0.65 1.57 4.76
N THR A 45 -0.55 2.11 3.54
CA THR A 45 -1.69 2.73 2.82
C THR A 45 -2.80 1.72 2.50
N MET A 46 -2.43 0.50 2.09
CA MET A 46 -3.39 -0.60 1.87
C MET A 46 -4.12 -0.96 3.16
N ALA A 47 -3.38 -1.11 4.27
CA ALA A 47 -3.95 -1.49 5.57
C ALA A 47 -4.89 -0.42 6.14
N ARG A 48 -4.60 0.86 5.92
CA ARG A 48 -5.44 1.98 6.36
C ARG A 48 -6.65 2.24 5.47
N GLN A 49 -6.82 1.49 4.37
CA GLN A 49 -7.86 1.72 3.36
C GLN A 49 -7.82 3.13 2.73
N GLU A 50 -6.69 3.82 2.85
CA GLU A 50 -6.47 5.16 2.28
C GLU A 50 -6.22 5.10 0.76
N GLN A 51 -5.95 3.90 0.24
CA GLN A 51 -6.15 3.56 -1.15
C GLN A 51 -7.65 3.40 -1.44
N SER A 52 -8.38 4.52 -1.46
CA SER A 52 -9.66 4.58 -2.17
C SER A 52 -9.38 4.39 -3.66
N LEU A 53 -9.38 3.13 -4.07
CA LEU A 53 -9.54 2.63 -5.45
C LEU A 53 -8.43 3.09 -6.39
N LEU A 54 -7.51 2.18 -6.67
CA LEU A 54 -6.72 2.24 -7.90
C LEU A 54 -7.70 2.48 -9.07
N PRO A 55 -7.42 3.44 -9.98
CA PRO A 55 -8.33 3.77 -11.08
C PRO A 55 -8.72 2.56 -11.95
N GLU A 56 -7.86 1.54 -11.99
CA GLU A 56 -8.07 0.30 -12.76
C GLU A 56 -9.18 -0.61 -12.16
N GLU A 57 -9.55 -0.46 -10.88
CA GLU A 57 -10.59 -1.30 -10.25
C GLU A 57 -12.01 -0.71 -10.37
N LYS A 58 -12.14 0.60 -10.61
CA LYS A 58 -13.46 1.23 -10.81
C LYS A 58 -14.14 0.78 -12.11
N GLU A 59 -13.38 0.37 -13.12
CA GLU A 59 -13.94 -0.03 -14.41
C GLU A 59 -14.55 -1.45 -14.39
N LEU A 60 -14.17 -2.30 -13.42
CA LEU A 60 -14.68 -3.67 -13.30
C LEU A 60 -16.01 -3.74 -12.53
N LEU A 61 -16.26 -2.87 -11.54
CA LEU A 61 -17.52 -2.87 -10.80
C LEU A 61 -18.73 -2.41 -11.65
N GLY A 62 -18.51 -1.57 -12.67
CA GLY A 62 -19.58 -1.13 -13.57
C GLY A 62 -20.05 -2.19 -14.57
N LYS A 63 -19.22 -3.22 -14.84
CA LYS A 63 -19.51 -4.25 -15.85
C LYS A 63 -20.22 -5.48 -15.27
N LEU A 64 -20.11 -5.73 -13.96
CA LEU A 64 -20.76 -6.87 -13.28
C LEU A 64 -22.17 -6.56 -12.76
N SER A 65 -22.59 -5.30 -12.79
CA SER A 65 -23.89 -4.85 -12.26
C SER A 65 -24.96 -4.65 -13.36
N ALA A 66 -24.61 -4.88 -14.63
CA ALA A 66 -25.47 -4.62 -15.79
C ALA A 66 -25.80 -5.90 -16.59
N GLY A 67 -25.74 -7.07 -15.94
CA GLY A 67 -26.15 -8.37 -16.50
C GLY A 67 -27.39 -8.91 -15.81
#